data_AF-A0A382K064-F1
#
_entry.id   AF-A0A382K064-F1
#
_cell.length_a   1.000
_cell.length_b   1.000
_cell.length_c   1.000
_cell.angle_alpha   90.00
_cell.angle_beta   90.00
_cell.angle_gamma   90.00
#
_symmetry.space_group_name_H-M   'P 1'
#
loop_
_entity.id
_entity.type
_entity.pdbx_description
1 polymer ?
#
loop_
_entity_poly.entity_id
_entity_poly.type
_entity_poly.pdbx_seq_one_letter_code
_entity_poly.pdbx_strand_id
1 'polypeptide(L)' 'MTWTFAQIIERVSYGVDIFPGDIIGSGTCGTGCFLELNGSNITDNQWLEPGDTVSLKIEALGRLTNKIALTD' A
#
# COMPACT_ATOMS: atom_id res chain seq x y z
N MET A 1 -10.45 -7.29 -3.56
CA MET A 1 -10.55 -5.97 -4.21
C MET A 1 -11.93 -5.82 -4.82
N THR A 2 -12.56 -4.67 -4.65
CA THR A 2 -13.89 -4.39 -5.22
C THR A 2 -13.83 -4.09 -6.73
N TRP A 3 -12.70 -3.54 -7.20
CA TRP A 3 -12.49 -3.13 -8.59
C TRP A 3 -11.33 -3.89 -9.23
N THR A 4 -11.45 -4.20 -10.52
CA THR A 4 -10.36 -4.75 -11.34
C THR A 4 -9.43 -3.63 -11.81
N PHE A 5 -8.18 -3.96 -12.19
CA PHE A 5 -7.25 -2.98 -12.77
C PHE A 5 -7.80 -2.34 -14.05
N ALA A 6 -8.54 -3.09 -14.88
CA ALA A 6 -9.18 -2.54 -16.07
C ALA A 6 -10.20 -1.44 -15.73
N GLN A 7 -11.01 -1.63 -14.68
CA GLN A 7 -11.94 -0.61 -14.20
C GLN A 7 -11.24 0.58 -13.57
N ILE A 8 -10.13 0.37 -12.86
CA ILE A 8 -9.33 1.48 -12.31
C ILE A 8 -8.74 2.32 -13.46
N ILE A 9 -8.17 1.68 -14.48
CA ILE A 9 -7.61 2.36 -15.66
C ILE A 9 -8.71 3.15 -16.39
N GLU A 10 -9.88 2.54 -16.62
CA GLU A 10 -11.02 3.21 -17.24
C GLU A 10 -11.42 4.49 -16.48
N ARG A 11 -11.47 4.43 -15.15
CA ARG A 11 -11.81 5.58 -14.30
C ARG A 11 -10.75 6.69 -14.32
N VAL A 12 -9.47 6.34 -14.36
CA VAL A 12 -8.35 7.31 -14.42
C VAL A 12 -8.36 8.07 -15.75
N SER A 13 -8.63 7.38 -16.86
CA SER A 13 -8.67 7.94 -18.22
C SER A 13 -9.74 9.02 -18.43
N TYR A 14 -10.68 9.21 -17.49
CA TYR A 14 -11.65 10.31 -17.56
C TYR A 14 -11.05 11.66 -17.14
N GLY A 15 -9.98 11.64 -16.34
CA GLY A 15 -9.39 12.83 -15.74
C GLY A 15 -8.02 13.22 -16.29
N VAL A 16 -7.25 12.25 -16.79
CA VAL A 16 -5.88 12.44 -17.26
C VAL A 16 -5.54 11.47 -18.41
N ASP A 17 -4.57 11.86 -19.24
CA ASP A 17 -3.93 10.95 -20.19
C ASP A 17 -2.94 10.03 -19.45
N ILE A 18 -2.93 8.74 -19.82
CA ILE A 18 -2.04 7.71 -19.23
C ILE A 18 -0.93 7.37 -20.22
N PHE A 19 0.31 7.27 -19.74
CA PHE A 19 1.51 7.03 -20.55
C PHE A 19 2.25 5.74 -20.14
N PRO A 20 3.03 5.13 -21.05
CA PRO A 20 3.89 4.00 -20.71
C PRO A 20 4.88 4.37 -19.59
N GLY A 21 4.87 3.58 -18.52
CA GLY A 21 5.69 3.82 -17.33
C GLY A 21 4.92 4.39 -16.14
N ASP A 22 3.66 4.81 -16.33
CA ASP A 22 2.81 5.22 -15.22
C ASP A 22 2.57 4.07 -14.23
N ILE A 23 2.61 4.39 -12.94
CA ILE A 23 2.43 3.44 -11.85
C ILE A 23 1.05 3.65 -11.23
N ILE A 24 0.20 2.62 -11.32
CA ILE A 24 -1.16 2.65 -10.79
C ILE A 24 -1.25 1.69 -9.59
N GLY A 25 -1.56 2.25 -8.41
CA GLY A 25 -1.78 1.48 -7.20
C GLY A 25 -3.21 0.96 -7.08
N SER A 26 -3.38 -0.24 -6.51
CA SER A 26 -4.70 -0.82 -6.20
C SER A 26 -5.41 -0.17 -5.00
N GLY A 27 -4.69 0.64 -4.24
CA GLY A 27 -5.05 1.01 -2.87
C GLY A 27 -4.61 -0.05 -1.86
N THR A 28 -4.72 0.29 -0.57
CA THR A 28 -4.39 -0.61 0.55
C THR A 28 -5.31 -1.83 0.54
N CYS A 29 -4.73 -3.03 0.57
CA CYS A 29 -5.50 -4.26 0.79
C CYS A 29 -6.01 -4.28 2.24
N GLY A 30 -7.28 -4.60 2.46
CA GLY A 30 -7.96 -4.41 3.76
C GLY A 30 -7.17 -4.96 4.96
N THR A 31 -7.21 -4.22 6.09
CA THR A 31 -6.35 -4.43 7.28
C THR A 31 -4.84 -4.27 6.99
N GLY A 32 -4.47 -3.73 5.83
CA GLY A 32 -3.09 -3.61 5.36
C GLY A 32 -2.35 -2.39 5.87
N CYS A 33 -2.94 -1.60 6.78
CA CYS A 33 -2.25 -0.51 7.47
C CYS A 33 -2.58 -0.48 8.97
N PHE A 34 -1.69 0.12 9.76
CA PHE A 34 -1.87 0.24 11.21
C PHE A 34 -3.10 1.07 11.60
N LEU A 35 -3.51 2.04 10.78
CA LEU A 35 -4.74 2.79 11.04
C LEU A 35 -5.97 1.87 11.12
N GLU A 36 -6.10 0.95 10.16
CA GLU A 36 -7.18 -0.05 10.16
C GLU A 36 -7.02 -1.06 11.31
N LEU A 37 -5.80 -1.53 11.56
CA LEU A 37 -5.53 -2.52 12.62
C LEU A 37 -5.83 -1.98 14.02
N ASN A 38 -5.40 -0.75 14.31
CA ASN A 38 -5.71 -0.06 15.56
C ASN A 38 -7.22 0.18 15.70
N GLY A 39 -7.90 0.60 14.62
CA GLY A 39 -9.36 0.78 14.62
C GLY A 39 -10.16 -0.52 14.78
N SER A 40 -9.56 -1.67 14.45
CA SER A 40 -10.16 -3.00 14.60
C SER A 40 -9.93 -3.67 15.96
N ASN A 41 -9.18 -3.01 16.86
CA ASN A 41 -8.72 -3.57 18.15
C ASN A 41 -7.86 -4.85 18.02
N ILE A 42 -7.31 -5.13 16.83
CA ILE A 42 -6.31 -6.20 16.66
C ILE A 42 -4.97 -5.76 17.26
N THR A 43 -4.65 -4.48 17.12
CA THR A 43 -3.48 -3.82 17.72
C THR A 43 -3.94 -2.67 18.62
N ASP A 44 -3.10 -2.26 19.57
CA ASP A 44 -3.35 -1.11 20.46
C ASP A 44 -2.30 -0.02 20.21
N ASN A 45 -2.72 1.06 19.53
CA ASN A 45 -1.87 2.21 19.16
C ASN A 45 -0.51 1.85 18.59
N GLN A 46 -0.44 0.77 17.81
CA GLN A 46 0.78 0.39 17.13
C GLN A 46 1.03 1.33 15.96
N TRP A 47 2.19 1.98 15.92
CA TRP A 47 2.63 2.83 14.83
C TRP A 47 4.08 2.51 14.45
N LEU A 48 4.54 3.06 13.33
CA LEU A 48 5.93 2.88 12.90
C LEU A 48 6.86 3.66 13.80
N GLU A 49 7.90 2.99 14.29
CA GLU A 49 8.96 3.59 15.09
C GLU A 49 10.28 3.64 14.30
N PRO A 50 11.18 4.58 14.64
CA PRO A 50 12.52 4.62 14.04
C PRO A 50 13.27 3.32 14.33
N GLY A 51 13.84 2.72 13.29
CA GLY A 51 14.54 1.44 13.36
C GLY A 51 13.69 0.23 12.95
N ASP A 52 12.37 0.38 12.84
CA ASP A 52 11.48 -0.69 12.40
C ASP A 52 11.86 -1.21 11.02
N THR A 53 11.70 -2.52 10.82
CA THR A 53 11.86 -3.14 9.49
C THR A 53 10.51 -3.62 9.00
N VAL A 54 10.00 -2.98 7.95
CA VAL A 54 8.72 -3.31 7.33
C VAL A 54 8.97 -4.18 6.11
N SER A 55 8.24 -5.29 5.98
CA SER A 55 8.34 -6.16 4.82
C SER A 55 6.99 -6.51 4.22
N LEU A 56 6.88 -6.37 2.91
CA LEU A 56 5.74 -6.77 2.11
C LEU A 56 6.18 -7.91 1.20
N LYS A 57 5.42 -9.02 1.17
CA LYS A 57 5.71 -10.16 0.31
C LYS A 57 4.46 -10.55 -0.48
N ILE A 58 4.64 -10.73 -1.78
CA ILE A 58 3.65 -11.31 -2.68
C ILE A 58 4.29 -12.52 -3.34
N GLU A 59 3.63 -13.67 -3.31
CA GLU A 59 4.20 -14.96 -3.71
C GLU A 59 4.95 -14.93 -5.04
N ALA A 60 4.35 -14.32 -6.07
CA ALA A 60 4.92 -14.23 -7.40
C ALA A 60 5.77 -12.97 -7.69
N LEU A 61 5.79 -11.97 -6.79
CA LEU A 61 6.54 -10.72 -6.98
C LEU A 61 7.76 -10.61 -6.05
N GLY A 62 7.89 -11.51 -5.08
CA GLY A 62 8.97 -11.52 -4.13
C GLY A 62 8.68 -10.65 -2.90
N ARG A 63 9.74 -10.12 -2.30
CA ARG A 63 9.70 -9.40 -1.03
C ARG A 63 10.33 -8.02 -1.19
N LEU A 64 9.59 -7.00 -0.77
CA LEU A 64 10.10 -5.66 -0.51
C LEU A 64 10.32 -5.51 1.00
N THR A 65 11.48 -5.00 1.39
CA THR A 65 11.82 -4.74 2.80
C THR A 65 12.44 -3.36 2.90
N ASN A 66 11.98 -2.58 3.87
CA ASN A 66 12.52 -1.25 4.14
C ASN A 66 12.76 -1.07 5.65
N LYS A 67 13.78 -0.31 6.00
CA LYS A 67 14.05 0.09 7.38
C LYS A 67 13.61 1.53 7.58
N ILE A 68 12.74 1.77 8.55
CA ILE A 68 12.27 3.09 8.93
C ILE A 68 13.42 3.80 9.63
N ALA A 69 13.71 5.02 9.19
CA ALA A 69 14.72 5.88 9.79
C ALA A 69 14.15 7.29 9.89
N LEU A 70 14.43 7.96 11.01
CA LEU A 70 14.35 9.41 11.06
C LEU A 70 15.66 9.93 10.47
N THR A 71 15.55 10.71 9.40
CA THR A 71 16.68 11.42 8.83
C THR A 71 16.58 12.88 9.20
N ASP A 72 17.71 13.51 9.51
CA ASP A 72 17.82 14.95 9.77
C ASP A 72 17.49 15.80 8.54
#